data_AF-A0A9Q0VKR4-F1
#
_entry.id   AF-A0A9Q0VKR4-F1
#
_cell.length_a   1.000
_cell.length_b   1.000
_cell.length_c   1.000
_cell.angle_alpha   90.00
_cell.angle_beta   90.00
_cell.angle_gamma   90.00
#
_symmetry.space_group_name_H-M   'P 1'
#
loop_
_entity.id
_entity.type
_entity.pdbx_description
1 polymer ?
#
loop_
_entity_poly.entity_id
_entity_poly.type
_entity_poly.pdbx_seq_one_letter_code
_entity_poly.pdbx_strand_id
1 'polypeptide(L)'
;MVKHNNVVPNGHFKKHWQNYVKTWFNQPARKTRRRIARQKKAVKIFPRPTAGPLRPVVHGQTLKYNMKVRAGRGFSLEELKAAGIPKKLAPTIGIAAGDSAPEELATATQVQGCFMPIALEKPSVELVKVTEEMKSFKAYDKLRVERTNARHVGARLKRAAEAEKEEKK
;
A
#
# COMPACT_ATOMS: atom_id res chain seq x y z
N MET A 1 25.21 23.15 30.81
CA MET A 1 26.45 22.36 30.87
C MET A 1 26.07 20.94 31.20
N VAL A 2 26.47 19.97 30.38
CA VAL A 2 26.10 18.57 30.60
C VAL A 2 26.94 18.04 31.76
N LYS A 3 26.30 17.40 32.75
CA LYS A 3 27.00 16.73 33.85
C LYS A 3 27.30 15.28 33.42
N HIS A 4 28.50 14.80 33.74
CA HIS A 4 28.99 13.46 33.38
C HIS A 4 29.14 13.24 31.87
N ASN A 5 29.40 11.99 31.47
CA ASN A 5 29.54 11.55 30.08
C ASN A 5 28.18 11.39 29.37
N ASN A 6 27.32 12.41 29.47
CA ASN A 6 26.03 12.41 28.80
C ASN A 6 26.15 13.14 27.44
N VAL A 7 25.28 12.77 26.50
CA VAL A 7 25.21 13.41 25.17
C VAL A 7 24.69 14.84 25.31
N VAL A 8 25.24 15.76 24.51
CA VAL A 8 24.75 17.15 24.44
C VAL A 8 23.27 17.16 24.01
N PRO A 9 22.37 17.76 24.80
CA PRO A 9 20.95 17.72 24.50
C PRO A 9 20.62 18.52 23.23
N ASN A 10 20.07 17.85 22.22
CA ASN A 10 19.50 18.48 21.03
C ASN A 10 17.98 18.67 21.20
N GLY A 11 17.59 19.52 22.15
CA GLY A 11 16.19 19.83 22.45
C GLY A 11 15.55 20.67 21.34
N HIS A 12 14.45 20.19 20.75
CA HIS A 12 13.72 20.91 19.69
C HIS A 12 12.71 21.92 20.23
N PHE A 13 13.00 22.49 21.41
CA PHE A 13 12.25 23.57 22.05
C PHE A 13 12.72 24.93 21.50
N LYS A 14 12.60 25.07 20.17
CA LYS A 14 12.98 26.27 19.44
C LYS A 14 11.99 27.42 19.78
N LYS A 15 12.04 28.53 19.04
CA LYS A 15 11.11 29.70 19.08
C LYS A 15 9.89 29.55 20.01
N HIS A 16 9.68 30.44 20.97
CA HIS A 16 8.47 30.62 21.81
C HIS A 16 7.47 29.44 21.86
N TRP A 17 7.94 28.21 22.10
CA TRP A 17 7.15 26.99 21.89
C TRP A 17 5.97 26.91 22.88
N GLN A 18 6.12 27.57 24.03
CA GLN A 18 5.10 27.73 25.05
C GLN A 18 3.82 28.40 24.52
N ASN A 19 3.94 29.31 23.54
CA ASN A 19 2.79 29.95 22.91
C ASN A 19 2.05 29.03 21.91
N TYR A 20 2.69 27.94 21.49
CA TYR A 20 2.17 27.02 20.47
C TYR A 20 1.93 25.60 21.05
N VAL A 21 1.61 25.52 22.33
CA VAL A 21 1.32 24.25 23.00
C VAL A 21 -0.03 23.70 22.51
N LYS A 22 0.03 22.62 21.74
CA LYS A 22 -1.16 21.89 21.30
C LYS A 22 -1.59 20.90 22.39
N THR A 23 -2.66 21.25 23.11
CA THR A 23 -3.27 20.36 24.11
C THR A 23 -4.20 19.33 23.47
N TRP A 24 -4.49 18.25 24.20
CA TRP A 24 -5.34 17.15 23.75
C TRP A 24 -6.70 17.06 24.47
N PHE A 25 -7.11 18.11 25.21
CA PHE A 25 -8.38 18.13 25.95
C PHE A 25 -9.61 17.92 25.05
N ASN A 26 -9.54 18.34 23.79
CA ASN A 26 -10.61 18.16 22.81
C ASN A 26 -10.63 16.76 22.14
N GLN A 27 -9.73 15.85 22.49
CA GLN A 27 -9.65 14.52 21.89
C GLN A 27 -10.95 13.70 22.08
N PRO A 28 -11.55 13.57 23.29
CA PRO A 28 -12.81 12.85 23.48
C PRO A 28 -13.97 13.50 22.69
N ALA A 29 -14.12 14.82 22.77
CA ALA A 29 -15.16 15.55 22.03
C ALA A 29 -15.02 15.32 20.50
N ARG A 30 -13.79 15.33 19.96
CA ARG A 30 -13.54 15.02 18.54
C ARG A 30 -13.91 13.58 18.18
N LYS A 31 -13.72 12.60 19.07
CA LYS A 31 -14.14 11.20 18.84
C LYS A 31 -15.67 11.10 18.76
N THR A 32 -16.38 11.68 19.72
CA THR A 32 -17.86 11.70 19.74
C THR A 32 -18.43 12.39 18.50
N ARG A 33 -17.91 13.57 18.14
CA ARG A 33 -18.33 14.29 16.92
C ARG A 33 -18.15 13.45 15.65
N ARG A 34 -17.01 12.75 15.51
CA ARG A 34 -16.76 11.86 14.36
C ARG A 34 -17.72 10.66 14.36
N ARG A 35 -18.08 10.10 15.52
CA ARG A 35 -19.06 9.00 15.62
C ARG A 35 -20.45 9.45 15.16
N ILE A 36 -20.94 10.58 15.67
CA ILE A 36 -22.24 11.13 15.28
C ILE A 36 -22.28 11.43 13.78
N ALA A 37 -21.22 12.04 13.23
CA ALA A 37 -21.13 12.31 11.79
C ALA A 37 -21.17 11.04 10.94
N ARG A 38 -20.53 9.95 11.39
CA ARG A 38 -20.60 8.64 10.71
C ARG A 38 -22.00 8.04 10.77
N GLN A 39 -22.68 8.11 11.92
CA GLN A 39 -24.07 7.64 12.07
C GLN A 39 -25.02 8.43 11.14
N LYS A 40 -24.92 9.76 11.13
CA LYS A 40 -25.70 10.61 10.21
C LYS A 40 -25.44 10.27 8.74
N LYS A 41 -24.18 10.02 8.37
CA LYS A 41 -23.81 9.58 7.02
C LYS A 41 -24.40 8.21 6.67
N ALA A 42 -24.39 7.26 7.60
CA ALA A 42 -24.91 5.92 7.40
C ALA A 42 -26.41 5.94 7.06
N VAL A 43 -27.19 6.68 7.85
CA VAL A 43 -28.64 6.88 7.61
C VAL A 43 -28.89 7.54 6.26
N LYS A 44 -28.11 8.56 5.89
CA LYS A 44 -28.28 9.29 4.62
C LYS A 44 -28.00 8.44 3.36
N ILE A 45 -27.06 7.50 3.44
CA ILE A 45 -26.54 6.75 2.28
C ILE A 45 -27.17 5.35 2.17
N PHE A 46 -27.94 4.93 3.18
CA PHE A 46 -28.68 3.67 3.16
C PHE A 46 -29.43 3.50 1.82
N PRO A 47 -29.29 2.35 1.12
CA PRO A 47 -28.71 1.08 1.59
C PRO A 47 -27.19 0.89 1.39
N ARG A 48 -26.47 1.85 0.79
CA ARG A 48 -25.06 1.64 0.40
C ARG A 48 -24.11 1.60 1.62
N PRO A 49 -22.97 0.86 1.56
CA PRO A 49 -22.00 0.81 2.66
C PRO A 49 -21.38 2.16 3.02
N THR A 50 -21.21 2.43 4.32
CA THR A 50 -20.68 3.74 4.81
C THR A 50 -19.18 3.93 4.58
N ALA A 51 -18.43 2.83 4.46
CA ALA A 51 -16.98 2.80 4.31
C ALA A 51 -16.47 3.37 2.97
N GLY A 52 -17.38 3.54 2.01
CA GLY A 52 -17.08 4.11 0.70
C GLY A 52 -17.01 3.06 -0.41
N PRO A 53 -16.51 3.44 -1.60
CA PRO A 53 -16.41 2.55 -2.74
C PRO A 53 -15.35 1.47 -2.53
N LEU A 54 -15.43 0.40 -3.33
CA LEU A 54 -14.40 -0.63 -3.41
C LEU A 54 -13.06 -0.01 -3.86
N ARG A 55 -11.97 -0.46 -3.26
CA ARG A 55 -10.61 0.04 -3.51
C ARG A 55 -9.70 -1.12 -3.93
N PRO A 56 -8.82 -0.94 -4.92
CA PRO A 56 -7.93 -2.01 -5.35
C PRO A 56 -6.84 -2.29 -4.32
N VAL A 57 -6.28 -3.48 -4.43
CA VAL A 57 -5.11 -3.97 -3.69
C VAL A 57 -3.86 -3.41 -4.37
N VAL A 58 -3.05 -2.63 -3.66
CA VAL A 58 -1.85 -1.96 -4.22
C VAL A 58 -0.63 -2.18 -3.33
N HIS A 59 0.53 -2.32 -3.94
CA HIS A 59 1.82 -2.49 -3.28
C HIS A 59 2.51 -1.14 -2.92
N GLY A 60 3.47 -1.19 -1.99
CA GLY A 60 4.33 -0.04 -1.68
C GLY A 60 5.37 0.23 -2.76
N GLN A 61 5.83 1.49 -2.88
CA GLN A 61 6.74 1.91 -3.95
C GLN A 61 8.20 1.46 -3.76
N THR A 62 8.66 1.27 -2.52
CA THR A 62 10.06 0.94 -2.24
C THR A 62 10.27 -0.56 -2.13
N LEU A 63 11.49 -1.04 -2.37
CA LEU A 63 11.85 -2.46 -2.24
C LEU A 63 11.39 -3.07 -0.90
N LYS A 64 11.55 -2.34 0.21
CA LYS A 64 11.12 -2.77 1.55
C LYS A 64 9.60 -2.89 1.69
N TYR A 65 8.84 -2.00 1.04
CA TYR A 65 7.38 -1.93 1.20
C TYR A 65 6.60 -2.56 0.06
N ASN A 66 7.26 -3.03 -1.00
CA ASN A 66 6.61 -3.72 -2.11
C ASN A 66 5.90 -5.00 -1.64
N MET A 67 6.41 -5.68 -0.61
CA MET A 67 5.71 -6.85 -0.04
C MET A 67 4.45 -6.50 0.76
N LYS A 68 4.27 -5.23 1.13
CA LYS A 68 3.10 -4.79 1.90
C LYS A 68 1.98 -4.36 0.95
N VAL A 69 0.83 -4.97 1.14
CA VAL A 69 -0.40 -4.66 0.44
C VAL A 69 -1.22 -3.63 1.21
N ARG A 70 -1.88 -2.71 0.50
CA ARG A 70 -2.80 -1.70 1.06
C ARG A 70 -3.94 -1.39 0.11
N ALA A 71 -5.01 -0.78 0.63
CA ALA A 71 -6.09 -0.26 -0.19
C ALA A 71 -5.63 0.99 -0.98
N GLY A 72 -5.57 0.87 -2.31
CA GLY A 72 -5.22 1.92 -3.27
C GLY A 72 -6.32 2.98 -3.43
N ARG A 73 -6.12 4.01 -4.25
CA ARG A 73 -7.11 5.10 -4.40
C ARG A 73 -8.33 4.68 -5.23
N GLY A 74 -8.12 3.95 -6.32
CA GLY A 74 -9.13 3.50 -7.28
C GLY A 74 -8.47 2.65 -8.38
N PHE A 75 -9.27 1.89 -9.11
CA PHE A 75 -8.82 0.95 -10.15
C PHE A 75 -8.18 1.67 -11.34
N SER A 76 -7.23 0.99 -12.00
CA SER A 76 -6.63 1.46 -13.25
C SER A 76 -7.62 1.31 -14.41
N LEU A 77 -7.40 2.04 -15.51
CA LEU A 77 -8.26 1.92 -16.71
C LEU A 77 -8.14 0.54 -17.35
N GLU A 78 -6.98 -0.10 -17.23
CA GLU A 78 -6.72 -1.45 -17.74
C GLU A 78 -7.49 -2.49 -16.93
N GLU A 79 -7.48 -2.38 -15.60
CA GLU A 79 -8.26 -3.24 -14.70
C GLU A 79 -9.77 -3.11 -14.98
N LEU A 80 -10.24 -1.87 -15.16
CA LEU A 80 -11.66 -1.61 -15.49
C LEU A 80 -12.03 -2.19 -16.86
N LYS A 81 -11.16 -2.06 -17.86
CA LYS A 81 -11.38 -2.65 -19.19
C LYS A 81 -11.39 -4.17 -19.14
N ALA A 82 -10.48 -4.78 -18.39
CA ALA A 82 -10.43 -6.23 -18.18
C ALA A 82 -11.67 -6.76 -17.45
N ALA A 83 -12.22 -5.98 -16.51
CA ALA A 83 -13.47 -6.28 -15.82
C ALA A 83 -14.74 -5.98 -16.65
N GLY A 84 -14.60 -5.44 -17.88
CA GLY A 84 -15.75 -5.06 -18.72
C GLY A 84 -16.52 -3.83 -18.23
N ILE A 85 -15.93 -3.01 -17.35
CA ILE A 85 -16.59 -1.86 -16.73
C ILE A 85 -16.14 -0.56 -17.41
N PRO A 86 -17.06 0.22 -18.02
CA PRO A 86 -16.73 1.53 -18.55
C PRO A 86 -16.30 2.52 -17.46
N LYS A 87 -15.27 3.34 -17.73
CA LYS A 87 -14.73 4.32 -16.77
C LYS A 87 -15.76 5.29 -16.19
N LYS A 88 -16.78 5.66 -16.98
CA LYS A 88 -17.86 6.57 -16.57
C LYS A 88 -18.89 5.89 -15.67
N LEU A 89 -19.04 4.57 -15.83
CA LEU A 89 -19.97 3.74 -15.08
C LEU A 89 -19.36 3.28 -13.73
N ALA A 90 -18.05 3.07 -13.67
CA ALA A 90 -17.34 2.68 -12.44
C ALA A 90 -17.70 3.51 -11.18
N PRO A 91 -17.72 4.85 -11.20
CA PRO A 91 -18.10 5.64 -10.02
C PRO A 91 -19.61 5.59 -9.71
N THR A 92 -20.46 5.19 -10.66
CA THR A 92 -21.92 5.17 -10.51
C THR A 92 -22.47 3.81 -10.08
N ILE A 93 -21.73 2.71 -10.29
CA ILE A 93 -22.08 1.31 -9.91
C ILE A 93 -22.27 1.10 -8.39
N GLY A 94 -22.30 2.16 -7.57
CA GLY A 94 -22.92 2.09 -6.25
C GLY A 94 -24.43 1.83 -6.37
N ILE A 95 -24.82 0.60 -6.65
CA ILE A 95 -26.08 0.12 -7.26
C ILE A 95 -27.37 0.82 -6.77
N ALA A 96 -28.18 1.31 -7.73
CA ALA A 96 -29.62 1.06 -7.85
C ALA A 96 -30.27 1.81 -9.03
N ALA A 97 -30.80 1.06 -10.01
CA ALA A 97 -32.17 1.18 -10.55
C ALA A 97 -32.50 -0.11 -11.35
N GLY A 98 -33.01 -1.13 -10.64
CA GLY A 98 -33.74 -2.28 -11.21
C GLY A 98 -32.94 -3.53 -11.60
N ASP A 99 -32.48 -4.33 -10.62
CA ASP A 99 -32.03 -5.72 -10.86
C ASP A 99 -32.60 -6.70 -9.79
N SER A 100 -32.62 -6.27 -8.52
CA SER A 100 -33.07 -7.09 -7.38
C SER A 100 -34.59 -7.10 -7.20
N ALA A 101 -35.13 -8.25 -6.78
CA ALA A 101 -36.54 -8.39 -6.46
C ALA A 101 -36.96 -7.47 -5.29
N PRO A 102 -38.22 -7.00 -5.22
CA PRO A 102 -38.70 -6.13 -4.15
C PRO A 102 -38.54 -6.73 -2.74
N GLU A 103 -38.53 -8.07 -2.63
CA GLU A 103 -38.29 -8.80 -1.38
C GLU A 103 -36.85 -8.67 -0.87
N GLU A 104 -35.86 -8.66 -1.78
CA GLU A 104 -34.45 -8.47 -1.43
C GLU A 104 -34.15 -7.02 -1.01
N LEU A 105 -34.87 -6.06 -1.58
CA LEU A 105 -34.76 -4.65 -1.20
C LEU A 105 -35.30 -4.39 0.22
N ALA A 106 -36.36 -5.10 0.63
CA ALA A 106 -36.93 -4.98 1.97
C ALA A 106 -36.02 -5.57 3.06
N THR A 107 -35.20 -6.55 2.71
CA THR A 107 -34.26 -7.23 3.63
C THR A 107 -32.82 -6.71 3.54
N ALA A 108 -32.55 -5.76 2.65
CA ALA A 108 -31.22 -5.21 2.42
C ALA A 108 -30.64 -4.55 3.69
N THR A 109 -29.51 -5.06 4.16
CA THR A 109 -28.78 -4.51 5.31
C THR A 109 -27.50 -3.82 4.86
N GLN A 110 -27.10 -2.78 5.61
CA GLN A 110 -25.84 -2.09 5.34
C GLN A 110 -24.67 -2.93 5.87
N VAL A 111 -23.72 -3.28 5.01
CA VAL A 111 -22.45 -3.88 5.43
C VAL A 111 -21.68 -2.86 6.29
N GLN A 112 -21.36 -3.25 7.52
CA GLN A 112 -20.53 -2.47 8.43
C GLN A 112 -19.05 -2.78 8.21
N GLY A 113 -18.23 -1.76 8.00
CA GLY A 113 -16.78 -1.91 7.80
C GLY A 113 -16.35 -1.86 6.33
N CYS A 114 -15.08 -2.18 6.07
CA CYS A 114 -14.53 -2.18 4.72
C CYS A 114 -15.07 -3.38 3.94
N PHE A 115 -15.64 -3.15 2.76
CA PHE A 115 -16.05 -4.22 1.86
C PHE A 115 -14.81 -4.97 1.35
N MET A 116 -14.82 -6.30 1.45
CA MET A 116 -13.68 -7.20 1.17
C MET A 116 -12.36 -6.74 1.81
N PRO A 117 -12.19 -6.94 3.13
CA PRO A 117 -10.96 -6.54 3.81
C PRO A 117 -9.76 -7.34 3.29
N ILE A 118 -8.60 -6.69 3.21
CA ILE A 118 -7.35 -7.32 2.79
C ILE A 118 -6.93 -8.34 3.85
N ALA A 119 -6.96 -9.62 3.49
CA ALA A 119 -6.42 -10.70 4.29
C ALA A 119 -4.92 -10.88 4.00
N LEU A 120 -4.13 -11.14 5.05
CA LEU A 120 -2.73 -11.54 4.91
C LEU A 120 -2.67 -13.06 4.98
N GLU A 121 -2.74 -13.70 3.83
CA GLU A 121 -2.52 -15.14 3.72
C GLU A 121 -1.03 -15.43 3.93
N LYS A 122 -0.73 -16.33 4.88
CA LYS A 122 0.64 -16.81 5.07
C LYS A 122 0.88 -17.92 4.06
N PRO A 123 1.92 -17.85 3.21
CA PRO A 123 2.22 -18.95 2.31
C PRO A 123 2.53 -20.20 3.13
N SER A 124 1.93 -21.33 2.76
CA SER A 124 2.29 -22.64 3.30
C SER A 124 3.64 -23.05 2.72
N VAL A 125 4.59 -23.43 3.59
CA VAL A 125 5.88 -23.98 3.16
C VAL A 125 5.73 -25.49 3.07
N GLU A 126 5.76 -26.02 1.86
CA GLU A 126 5.83 -27.47 1.64
C GLU A 126 7.25 -27.95 1.90
N LEU A 127 7.39 -29.02 2.69
CA LEU A 127 8.68 -29.62 2.99
C LEU A 127 9.09 -30.53 1.82
N VAL A 128 10.01 -30.03 1.00
CA VAL A 128 10.56 -30.77 -0.16
C VAL A 128 11.89 -31.41 0.20
N LYS A 129 12.16 -32.62 -0.34
CA LYS A 129 13.47 -33.27 -0.22
C LYS A 129 14.54 -32.45 -0.94
N VAL A 130 15.69 -32.26 -0.30
CA VAL A 130 16.81 -31.50 -0.88
C VAL A 130 17.37 -32.24 -2.09
N THR A 131 17.31 -31.61 -3.26
CA THR A 131 17.87 -32.14 -4.51
C THR A 131 19.38 -31.96 -4.57
N GLU A 132 20.07 -32.71 -5.45
CA GLU A 132 21.51 -32.55 -5.66
C GLU A 132 21.88 -31.16 -6.20
N GLU A 133 21.01 -30.58 -7.03
CA GLU A 133 21.16 -29.21 -7.54
C GLU A 133 21.13 -28.15 -6.42
N MET A 134 20.25 -28.31 -5.43
CA MET A 134 20.22 -27.42 -4.26
C MET A 134 21.50 -27.52 -3.43
N LYS A 135 22.15 -28.68 -3.40
CA LYS A 135 23.42 -28.90 -2.68
C LYS A 135 24.62 -28.34 -3.45
N SER A 136 24.60 -28.43 -4.77
CA SER A 136 25.68 -27.91 -5.62
C SER A 136 25.62 -26.39 -5.81
N PHE A 137 24.46 -25.76 -5.57
CA PHE A 137 24.29 -24.31 -5.68
C PHE A 137 25.03 -23.53 -4.56
N LYS A 138 26.09 -22.82 -4.95
CA LYS A 138 26.85 -21.93 -4.06
C LYS A 138 26.16 -20.56 -3.91
N ALA A 139 25.17 -20.48 -3.03
CA ALA A 139 24.36 -19.27 -2.82
C ALA A 139 25.18 -18.02 -2.48
N TYR A 140 26.19 -18.14 -1.61
CA TYR A 140 27.03 -17.02 -1.20
C TYR A 140 27.83 -16.42 -2.39
N ASP A 141 28.44 -17.28 -3.20
CA ASP A 141 29.23 -16.86 -4.35
C ASP A 141 28.35 -16.19 -5.41
N LYS A 142 27.16 -16.76 -5.66
CA LYS A 142 26.17 -16.18 -6.58
C LYS A 142 25.79 -14.76 -6.16
N LEU A 143 25.49 -14.52 -4.88
CA LEU A 143 25.16 -13.17 -4.39
C LEU A 143 26.31 -12.16 -4.60
N ARG A 144 27.57 -12.60 -4.47
CA ARG A 144 28.74 -11.73 -4.72
C ARG A 144 28.91 -11.44 -6.20
N VAL A 145 28.77 -12.44 -7.06
CA VAL A 145 28.85 -12.26 -8.53
C VAL A 145 27.77 -11.30 -9.02
N GLU A 146 26.53 -11.42 -8.53
CA GLU A 146 25.44 -10.49 -8.88
C GLU A 146 25.73 -9.04 -8.45
N ARG A 147 26.26 -8.84 -7.23
CA ARG A 147 26.69 -7.50 -6.78
C ARG A 147 27.79 -6.93 -7.66
N THR A 148 28.77 -7.75 -8.06
CA THR A 148 29.85 -7.36 -8.97
C THR A 148 29.31 -7.00 -10.35
N ASN A 149 28.39 -7.81 -10.90
CA ASN A 149 27.74 -7.52 -12.18
C ASN A 149 26.99 -6.19 -12.15
N ALA A 150 26.15 -5.96 -11.14
CA ALA A 150 25.41 -4.71 -10.97
C ALA A 150 26.34 -3.49 -10.83
N ARG A 151 27.44 -3.62 -10.07
CA ARG A 151 28.44 -2.55 -9.90
C ARG A 151 29.16 -2.21 -11.21
N HIS A 152 29.44 -3.20 -12.05
CA HIS A 152 30.27 -3.02 -13.25
C HIS A 152 29.49 -2.83 -14.55
N VAL A 153 28.15 -2.77 -14.53
CA VAL A 153 27.32 -2.53 -15.74
C VAL A 153 27.82 -1.33 -16.54
N GLY A 154 27.96 -0.16 -15.90
CA GLY A 154 28.39 1.06 -16.58
C GLY A 154 29.79 0.97 -17.18
N ALA A 155 30.73 0.37 -16.45
CA ALA A 155 32.11 0.21 -16.92
C ALA A 155 32.22 -0.77 -18.10
N ARG A 156 31.37 -1.81 -18.14
CA ARG A 156 31.31 -2.77 -19.24
C ARG A 156 30.67 -2.15 -20.48
N LEU A 157 29.55 -1.44 -20.33
CA LEU A 157 28.90 -0.72 -21.44
C LEU A 157 29.83 0.32 -22.06
N LYS A 158 30.58 1.07 -21.24
CA LYS A 158 31.58 2.03 -21.73
C LYS A 158 32.65 1.34 -22.57
N ARG A 159 33.26 0.27 -22.07
CA ARG A 159 34.29 -0.48 -22.80
C ARG A 159 33.78 -1.10 -24.10
N ALA A 160 32.56 -1.63 -24.11
CA ALA A 160 31.94 -2.16 -25.32
C ALA A 160 31.73 -1.05 -26.38
N ALA A 161 31.26 0.12 -25.97
CA ALA A 161 31.07 1.26 -26.86
C ALA A 161 32.40 1.87 -27.37
N GLU A 162 33.48 1.77 -26.60
CA GLU A 162 34.83 2.16 -27.04
C GLU A 162 35.38 1.16 -28.06
N ALA A 163 35.26 -0.14 -27.81
CA ALA A 163 35.67 -1.20 -28.73
C ALA A 163 34.92 -1.11 -30.08
N GLU A 164 33.60 -0.89 -30.08
CA GLU A 164 32.83 -0.70 -31.32
C GLU A 164 33.24 0.55 -32.12
N LYS A 165 33.76 1.59 -31.44
CA LYS A 165 34.27 2.80 -32.12
C LYS A 165 35.65 2.57 -32.72
N GLU A 166 36.48 1.77 -32.05
CA GLU A 166 37.78 1.38 -32.58
C GLU A 166 37.66 0.42 -33.77
N GLU A 167 36.71 -0.52 -33.75
CA GLU A 167 36.45 -1.42 -34.90
C GLU A 167 35.86 -0.70 -36.14
N LYS A 168 35.21 0.45 -35.95
CA LYS A 168 34.63 1.27 -37.03
C LYS A 168 35.59 2.32 -37.59
N LYS A 169 36.78 2.46 -37.02
CA LYS A 169 37.80 3.43 -37.43
C LYS A 169 38.87 2.74 -38.27
#